data_AF-A0A8I1WWQ8-F1
#
_entry.id   AF-A0A8I1WWQ8-F1
#
_cell.length_a   1.000
_cell.length_b   1.000
_cell.length_c   1.000
_cell.angle_alpha   90.00
_cell.angle_beta   90.00
_cell.angle_gamma   90.00
#
_symmetry.space_group_name_H-M   'P 1'
#
loop_
_entity.id
_entity.type
_entity.pdbx_description
1 polymer ?
#
loop_
_entity_poly.entity_id
_entity_poly.type
_entity_poly.pdbx_seq_one_letter_code
_entity_poly.pdbx_strand_id
1 'polypeptide(L)'
;MDDDFELPPGIGPHNDRELELMLAGTKPMAMFSDAVHASDYFPEADFAPHVKAGRIIRVEEIIPKEPYDMRYLFYALPGEDWRIEEALVMCRNLCAGTVKDHDADSARMGELLGYSAQDITAFLEHLQRGRNQE
;
A
#
# COMPACT_ATOMS: atom_id res chain seq x y z
N MET A 1 -28.54 1.06 -3.10
CA MET A 1 -28.32 0.90 -4.54
C MET A 1 -26.86 0.60 -4.63
N ASP A 2 -26.57 -0.69 -4.75
CA ASP A 2 -25.24 -1.26 -4.84
C ASP A 2 -24.69 -0.93 -6.22
N ASP A 3 -23.98 0.19 -6.33
CA ASP A 3 -22.99 0.34 -7.40
C ASP A 3 -21.78 -0.47 -6.96
N ASP A 4 -21.89 -1.79 -7.10
CA ASP A 4 -20.76 -2.71 -7.16
C ASP A 4 -19.97 -2.32 -8.41
N PHE A 5 -19.10 -1.31 -8.26
CA PHE A 5 -18.03 -1.07 -9.21
C PHE A 5 -17.11 -2.28 -9.14
N GLU A 6 -17.45 -3.34 -9.88
CA GLU A 6 -16.56 -4.45 -10.12
C GLU A 6 -15.31 -3.88 -10.78
N LEU A 7 -14.26 -3.73 -9.97
CA LEU A 7 -12.97 -3.31 -10.47
C LEU A 7 -12.49 -4.36 -11.48
N PRO A 8 -11.81 -3.94 -12.57
CA PRO A 8 -11.27 -4.88 -13.53
C PRO A 8 -10.44 -5.99 -12.85
N PRO A 9 -10.43 -7.22 -13.39
CA PRO A 9 -9.57 -8.28 -12.88
C PRO A 9 -8.11 -7.80 -12.80
N GLY A 10 -7.47 -8.01 -11.64
CA GLY A 10 -6.10 -7.56 -11.36
C GLY A 10 -5.99 -6.24 -10.59
N ILE A 11 -7.10 -5.53 -10.35
CA ILE A 11 -7.13 -4.35 -9.49
C ILE A 11 -7.51 -4.76 -8.06
N GLY A 12 -6.65 -4.43 -7.09
CA GLY A 12 -6.86 -4.76 -5.67
C GLY A 12 -6.91 -6.25 -5.29
N PRO A 13 -6.20 -7.20 -5.96
CA PRO A 13 -6.31 -8.64 -5.66
C PRO A 13 -5.85 -9.04 -4.24
N HIS A 14 -5.20 -8.12 -3.53
CA HIS A 14 -4.69 -8.34 -2.18
C HIS A 14 -5.57 -7.75 -1.09
N ASN A 15 -6.57 -6.93 -1.43
CA ASN A 15 -7.39 -6.22 -0.45
C ASN A 15 -8.13 -7.22 0.45
N ASP A 16 -8.17 -6.94 1.75
CA ASP A 16 -8.75 -7.78 2.81
C ASP A 16 -8.09 -9.17 2.98
N ARG A 17 -7.01 -9.43 2.24
CA ARG A 17 -6.28 -10.70 2.23
C ARG A 17 -4.80 -10.51 2.53
N GLU A 18 -4.37 -9.31 2.90
CA GLU A 18 -2.95 -8.99 3.05
C GLU A 18 -2.27 -9.87 4.09
N LEU A 19 -2.90 -10.04 5.26
CA LEU A 19 -2.33 -10.90 6.30
C LEU A 19 -2.25 -12.36 5.84
N GLU A 20 -3.31 -12.90 5.21
CA GLU A 20 -3.34 -14.26 4.67
C GLU A 20 -2.18 -14.48 3.69
N LEU A 21 -2.03 -13.58 2.71
CA LEU A 21 -1.00 -13.66 1.67
C LEU A 21 0.42 -13.48 2.23
N MET A 22 0.59 -12.62 3.23
CA MET A 22 1.87 -12.47 3.92
C MET A 22 2.23 -13.75 4.67
N LEU A 23 1.29 -14.34 5.41
CA LEU A 23 1.54 -15.60 6.13
C LEU A 23 1.77 -16.79 5.20
N ALA A 24 1.21 -16.76 3.99
CA ALA A 24 1.52 -17.71 2.91
C ALA A 24 2.88 -17.45 2.23
N GLY A 25 3.53 -16.32 2.51
CA GLY A 25 4.82 -15.93 1.92
C GLY A 25 4.73 -15.40 0.50
N THR A 26 3.54 -15.16 -0.03
CA THR A 26 3.33 -14.68 -1.41
C THR A 26 3.23 -13.16 -1.50
N LYS A 27 2.95 -12.48 -0.37
CA LYS A 27 3.01 -11.03 -0.25
C LYS A 27 4.16 -10.63 0.69
N PRO A 28 5.21 -9.93 0.21
CA PRO A 28 6.37 -9.60 1.04
C PRO A 28 6.11 -8.41 1.97
N MET A 29 5.23 -7.49 1.57
CA MET A 29 4.90 -6.28 2.32
C MET A 29 3.45 -5.85 2.10
N ALA A 30 2.82 -5.33 3.15
CA ALA A 30 1.55 -4.63 3.10
C ALA A 30 1.72 -3.18 3.60
N MET A 31 0.95 -2.26 3.03
CA MET A 31 0.91 -0.86 3.40
C MET A 31 -0.54 -0.44 3.55
N PHE A 32 -0.82 0.25 4.65
CA PHE A 32 -2.10 0.91 4.92
C PHE A 32 -1.81 2.37 5.18
N SER A 33 -2.69 3.26 4.71
CA SER A 33 -2.52 4.70 4.95
C SER A 33 -3.84 5.39 5.13
N ASP A 34 -3.91 6.35 6.05
CA ASP A 34 -5.08 7.19 6.23
C ASP A 34 -4.67 8.58 6.75
N ALA A 35 -5.53 9.57 6.56
CA ALA A 35 -5.36 10.87 7.20
C ALA A 35 -5.52 10.70 8.72
N VAL A 36 -4.59 11.29 9.48
CA VAL A 36 -4.65 11.26 10.94
C VAL A 36 -5.97 11.88 11.40
N HIS A 37 -6.70 11.17 12.27
CA HIS A 37 -8.03 11.51 12.78
C HIS A 37 -9.21 11.35 11.79
N ALA A 38 -8.99 10.83 10.57
CA ALA A 38 -10.09 10.54 9.64
C ALA A 38 -10.75 9.18 9.90
N SER A 39 -10.01 8.21 10.44
CA SER A 39 -10.48 6.86 10.71
C SER A 39 -9.70 6.20 11.85
N ASP A 40 -10.39 5.36 12.62
CA ASP A 40 -9.79 4.46 13.61
C ASP A 40 -9.55 3.04 13.05
N TYR A 41 -9.90 2.79 11.78
CA TYR A 41 -9.79 1.45 11.18
C TYR A 41 -8.37 1.17 10.67
N PHE A 42 -7.56 0.52 11.51
CA PHE A 42 -6.32 -0.12 11.09
C PHE A 42 -6.36 -1.60 11.47
N PRO A 43 -5.83 -2.52 10.64
CA PRO A 43 -5.85 -3.97 10.88
C PRO A 43 -4.87 -4.40 11.99
N GLU A 44 -4.54 -3.53 12.94
CA GLU A 44 -3.56 -3.78 13.99
C GLU A 44 -3.89 -5.02 14.82
N ALA A 45 -5.18 -5.27 15.09
CA ALA A 45 -5.62 -6.41 15.89
C ALA A 45 -5.21 -7.75 15.27
N ASP A 46 -5.33 -7.89 13.95
CA ASP A 46 -5.04 -9.14 13.25
C ASP A 46 -3.53 -9.35 13.08
N PHE A 47 -2.76 -8.29 12.85
CA PHE A 47 -1.32 -8.36 12.70
C PHE A 47 -0.57 -8.48 14.04
N ALA A 48 -1.12 -7.94 15.15
CA ALA A 48 -0.44 -7.85 16.44
C ALA A 48 0.14 -9.18 16.97
N PRO A 49 -0.56 -10.34 16.90
CA PRO A 49 0.01 -11.61 17.32
C PRO A 49 1.24 -12.03 16.51
N HIS A 50 1.28 -11.69 15.22
CA HIS A 50 2.35 -12.05 14.31
C HIS A 50 3.57 -11.13 14.49
N VAL A 51 3.32 -9.84 14.75
CA VAL A 51 4.36 -8.87 15.13
C VAL A 51 5.01 -9.26 16.45
N LYS A 52 4.20 -9.57 17.48
CA LYS A 52 4.70 -10.00 18.79
C LYS A 52 5.53 -11.29 18.70
N ALA A 53 5.19 -12.17 17.77
CA ALA A 53 5.93 -13.41 17.50
C ALA A 53 7.20 -13.22 16.64
N GLY A 54 7.49 -12.00 16.18
CA GLY A 54 8.62 -11.71 15.28
C GLY A 54 8.46 -12.30 13.87
N ARG A 55 7.24 -12.72 13.49
CA ARG A 55 6.93 -13.27 12.15
C ARG A 55 6.63 -12.19 11.12
N ILE A 56 6.33 -10.97 11.58
CA ILE A 56 6.07 -9.80 10.76
C ILE A 56 6.75 -8.60 11.43
N ILE A 57 7.41 -7.77 10.64
CA ILE A 57 7.97 -6.49 11.04
C ILE A 57 6.89 -5.43 10.87
N ARG A 58 6.70 -4.54 11.84
CA ARG A 58 5.76 -3.41 11.78
C ARG A 58 6.54 -2.10 11.85
N VAL A 59 6.24 -1.19 10.93
CA VAL A 59 6.74 0.18 10.94
C VAL A 59 5.58 1.13 10.76
N GLU A 60 5.58 2.21 11.54
CA GLU A 60 4.57 3.26 11.46
C GLU A 60 5.27 4.60 11.28
N GLU A 61 4.74 5.42 10.38
CA GLU A 61 5.20 6.79 10.18
C GLU A 61 4.04 7.75 9.96
N ILE A 62 4.11 8.91 10.60
CA ILE A 62 3.19 10.02 10.34
C ILE A 62 3.97 11.07 9.54
N ILE A 63 3.51 11.34 8.32
CA ILE A 63 4.13 12.28 7.39
C ILE A 63 3.24 13.52 7.29
N PRO A 64 3.76 14.72 7.61
CA PRO A 64 3.01 15.95 7.45
C PRO A 64 2.60 16.19 6.00
N LYS A 65 1.33 16.52 5.78
CA LYS A 65 0.77 16.87 4.48
C LYS A 65 -0.37 17.85 4.70
N GLU A 66 -0.45 18.94 3.95
CA GLU A 66 -1.62 19.82 4.07
C GLU A 66 -2.82 19.23 3.31
N PRO A 67 -4.05 19.28 3.86
CA PRO A 67 -4.44 19.88 5.14
C PRO A 67 -4.39 18.93 6.37
N TYR A 68 -4.06 17.65 6.18
CA TYR A 68 -4.00 16.65 7.25
C TYR A 68 -2.74 15.77 7.14
N ASP A 69 -2.10 15.51 8.27
CA ASP A 69 -1.01 14.55 8.35
C ASP A 69 -1.48 13.16 7.86
N MET A 70 -0.59 12.45 7.18
CA MET A 70 -0.86 11.10 6.68
C MET A 70 -0.18 10.08 7.57
N ARG A 71 -0.95 9.15 8.14
CA ARG A 71 -0.42 7.98 8.85
C ARG A 71 -0.20 6.87 7.84
N TYR A 72 1.00 6.32 7.81
CA TYR A 72 1.36 5.13 7.06
C TYR A 72 1.73 4.00 8.02
N LEU A 73 1.17 2.82 7.78
CA LEU A 73 1.41 1.61 8.54
C LEU A 73 1.88 0.51 7.58
N PHE A 74 3.10 0.03 7.81
CA PHE A 74 3.74 -0.99 7.01
C PHE A 74 3.90 -2.28 7.81
N TYR A 75 3.70 -3.38 7.10
CA TYR A 75 4.02 -4.72 7.57
C TYR A 75 4.90 -5.40 6.54
N ALA A 76 6.04 -5.97 6.94
CA ALA A 76 6.91 -6.74 6.06
C ALA A 76 7.25 -8.11 6.66
N LEU A 77 7.53 -9.09 5.80
CA LEU A 77 8.13 -10.35 6.24
C LEU A 77 9.58 -10.13 6.72
N PRO A 78 10.10 -10.98 7.62
CA PRO A 78 11.48 -10.88 8.07
C PRO A 78 12.47 -10.95 6.90
N GLY A 79 13.37 -9.96 6.80
CA GLY A 79 14.32 -9.82 5.69
C GLY A 79 13.80 -9.04 4.49
N GLU A 80 12.53 -8.61 4.50
CA GLU A 80 11.92 -7.75 3.48
C GLU A 80 11.75 -6.30 3.96
N ASP A 81 12.40 -5.93 5.08
CA ASP A 81 12.35 -4.59 5.68
C ASP A 81 12.92 -3.49 4.78
N TRP A 82 13.85 -3.82 3.88
CA TRP A 82 14.37 -2.92 2.87
C TRP A 82 13.26 -2.31 1.98
N ARG A 83 12.15 -3.03 1.78
CA ARG A 83 11.00 -2.53 1.01
C ARG A 83 10.30 -1.39 1.71
N ILE A 84 10.23 -1.45 3.04
CA ILE A 84 9.62 -0.39 3.87
C ILE A 84 10.46 0.88 3.75
N GLU A 85 11.78 0.77 3.84
CA GLU A 85 12.68 1.92 3.74
C GLU A 85 12.48 2.68 2.43
N GLU A 86 12.39 1.95 1.32
CA GLU A 86 12.16 2.54 0.01
C GLU A 86 10.74 3.13 -0.12
N ALA A 87 9.72 2.38 0.31
CA ALA A 87 8.33 2.83 0.28
C ALA A 87 8.12 4.12 1.10
N LEU A 88 8.80 4.25 2.24
CA LEU A 88 8.76 5.46 3.06
C LEU A 88 9.33 6.68 2.33
N VAL A 89 10.44 6.53 1.60
CA VAL A 89 10.99 7.62 0.77
C VAL A 89 9.96 8.07 -0.27
N MET A 90 9.30 7.12 -0.92
CA MET A 90 8.25 7.42 -1.89
C MET A 90 7.04 8.12 -1.26
N CYS A 91 6.57 7.67 -0.09
CA CYS A 91 5.47 8.30 0.63
C CYS A 91 5.80 9.74 1.06
N ARG A 92 7.03 9.99 1.50
CA ARG A 92 7.52 11.34 1.81
C ARG A 92 7.55 12.23 0.58
N ASN A 93 8.06 11.74 -0.54
CA ASN A 93 8.06 12.48 -1.81
C ASN A 93 6.64 12.82 -2.28
N LEU A 94 5.70 11.87 -2.14
CA LEU A 94 4.30 12.07 -2.45
C LEU A 94 3.66 13.15 -1.56
N CYS A 95 3.89 13.11 -0.25
CA CYS A 95 3.39 14.13 0.67
C CYS A 95 4.02 15.51 0.42
N ALA A 96 5.29 15.56 0.05
CA ALA A 96 6.00 16.79 -0.29
C ALA A 96 5.64 17.36 -1.68
N GLY A 97 4.87 16.63 -2.50
CA GLY A 97 4.55 17.05 -3.86
C GLY A 97 5.75 17.07 -4.81
N THR A 98 6.79 16.26 -4.53
CA THR A 98 8.03 16.21 -5.32
C THR A 98 8.11 15.03 -6.29
N VAL A 99 7.01 14.27 -6.41
CA VAL A 99 6.88 13.16 -7.38
C VAL A 99 6.98 13.74 -8.79
N LYS A 100 7.89 13.17 -9.59
CA LYS A 100 8.11 13.60 -10.99
C LYS A 100 7.28 12.81 -11.98
N ASP A 101 7.10 11.53 -11.70
CA ASP A 101 6.38 10.58 -12.54
C ASP A 101 5.52 9.69 -11.65
N HIS A 102 4.23 9.99 -11.60
CA HIS A 102 3.27 9.25 -10.78
C HIS A 102 3.05 7.82 -11.27
N ASP A 103 3.20 7.56 -12.57
CA ASP A 103 3.00 6.23 -13.13
C ASP A 103 4.19 5.33 -12.77
N ALA A 104 5.42 5.86 -12.88
CA ALA A 104 6.63 5.17 -12.45
C ALA A 104 6.65 4.88 -10.94
N ASP A 105 6.28 5.87 -10.11
CA ASP A 105 6.18 5.67 -8.67
C ASP A 105 5.08 4.66 -8.32
N SER A 106 3.95 4.66 -9.02
CA SER A 106 2.88 3.66 -8.81
C SER A 106 3.34 2.25 -9.18
N ALA A 107 4.07 2.10 -10.29
CA ALA A 107 4.66 0.82 -10.69
C ALA A 107 5.62 0.31 -9.61
N ARG A 108 6.54 1.18 -9.16
CA ARG A 108 7.55 0.83 -8.17
C ARG A 108 6.92 0.47 -6.83
N MET A 109 5.91 1.20 -6.38
CA MET A 109 5.17 0.86 -5.17
C MET A 109 4.48 -0.51 -5.30
N GLY A 110 3.91 -0.83 -6.46
CA GLY A 110 3.35 -2.14 -6.75
C GLY A 110 4.37 -3.28 -6.60
N GLU A 111 5.59 -3.10 -7.12
CA GLU A 111 6.69 -4.06 -6.96
C GLU A 111 7.09 -4.25 -5.50
N LEU A 112 7.18 -3.15 -4.74
CA LEU A 112 7.51 -3.19 -3.31
C LEU A 112 6.45 -3.97 -2.52
N LEU A 113 5.17 -3.78 -2.85
CA LEU A 113 4.05 -4.51 -2.25
C LEU A 113 3.91 -5.96 -2.75
N GLY A 114 4.70 -6.36 -3.75
CA GLY A 114 4.72 -7.71 -4.31
C GLY A 114 3.58 -8.02 -5.30
N TYR A 115 3.01 -7.01 -5.95
CA TYR A 115 2.10 -7.25 -7.07
C TYR A 115 2.86 -7.85 -8.26
N SER A 116 2.18 -8.66 -9.06
CA SER A 116 2.75 -9.17 -10.29
C SER A 116 2.89 -8.05 -11.33
N ALA A 117 3.82 -8.19 -12.28
CA ALA A 117 3.96 -7.23 -13.37
C ALA A 117 2.66 -7.07 -14.20
N GLN A 118 1.85 -8.13 -14.28
CA GLN A 118 0.55 -8.09 -14.97
C GLN A 118 -0.46 -7.24 -14.21
N ASP A 119 -0.57 -7.42 -12.89
CA ASP A 119 -1.47 -6.64 -12.04
C ASP A 119 -1.06 -5.17 -11.99
N ILE A 120 0.25 -4.89 -11.93
CA ILE A 120 0.79 -3.53 -11.99
C ILE A 120 0.42 -2.87 -13.32
N THR A 121 0.59 -3.58 -14.43
CA THR A 121 0.24 -3.05 -15.77
C THR A 121 -1.26 -2.75 -15.85
N ALA A 122 -2.11 -3.68 -15.39
CA ALA A 122 -3.56 -3.49 -15.38
C ALA A 122 -3.97 -2.27 -14.54
N PHE A 123 -3.34 -2.06 -13.38
CA PHE A 123 -3.56 -0.89 -12.52
C PHE A 123 -3.19 0.43 -13.21
N LEU A 124 -2.02 0.50 -13.84
CA LEU A 124 -1.59 1.69 -14.57
C LEU A 124 -2.51 2.02 -15.75
N GLU A 125 -2.92 1.00 -16.52
CA GLU A 125 -3.88 1.18 -17.61
C GLU A 125 -5.23 1.73 -17.10
N HIS A 126 -5.70 1.23 -15.95
CA HIS A 126 -6.92 1.71 -15.34
C HIS A 126 -6.79 3.18 -14.91
N LEU A 127 -5.69 3.57 -14.27
CA LEU A 127 -5.42 4.97 -13.90
C LEU A 127 -5.32 5.91 -15.10
N GLN A 128 -4.73 5.45 -16.21
CA GLN A 128 -4.66 6.25 -17.45
C GLN A 128 -6.02 6.44 -18.09
N ARG A 129 -6.90 5.42 -18.04
CA ARG A 129 -8.27 5.53 -18.55
C ARG A 129 -9.12 6.50 -17.71
N GLY A 130 -8.98 6.48 -16.38
CA GLY A 130 -9.66 7.43 -15.49
C GLY A 130 -9.28 8.88 -15.78
N ARG A 131 -7.98 9.16 -15.91
CA ARG A 131 -7.46 10.52 -16.22
C ARG A 131 -7.89 11.07 -17.59
N ASN A 132 -8.21 10.21 -18.54
CA ASN A 132 -8.64 10.62 -19.89
C ASN A 132 -10.17 10.85 -19.99
N GLN A 133 -10.93 10.58 -18.91
CA GLN A 133 -12.38 10.77 -18.85
C GLN A 133 -12.80 12.01 -18.04
N GLU A 134 -11.83 12.73 -17.45
CA GLU A 134 -11.99 14.04 -16.79
C GLU A 134 -11.63 15.19 -17.74
#